data_AF-A0A7S4DYF8-F1
#
_entry.id   AF-A0A7S4DYF8-F1
#
_cell.length_a   1.000
_cell.length_b   1.000
_cell.length_c   1.000
_cell.angle_alpha   90.00
_cell.angle_beta   90.00
_cell.angle_gamma   90.00
#
_symmetry.space_group_name_H-M   'P 1'
#
loop_
_entity.id
_entity.type
_entity.pdbx_description
1 polymer ?
#
loop_
_entity_poly.entity_id
_entity_poly.type
_entity_poly.pdbx_seq_one_letter_code
_entity_poly.pdbx_strand_id
1 'polypeptide(L)'
;MVDIDKLSGMMGIASEPTLMDRLQFFCANLLVCAVVYFGLRLTKMGNRAWYLTVYSSGVASSFGIYFAQQAYLNGIYSTMTTETEWSMYASIFFIAYCAMDLVIGSYEYDEAIDYKDGWVHHFFFIALLAWLLASGLTGLFAIALIEEVPTVILALARVTMSAKTPFLFGLTFFVLRISYHCYLTYAVIEYSTVAFVIGVILMRSHVKWFHRWLAGHLKKKGRMPLSVKVAVFACLILTQTLGHGYAVYQMVVKNYLVAASGAVMVHLVIFFYFSAKMIMVIQDVYTQNFIMDAINKKKVIYNISWEDPRVDHQVLKCGPEDVVLTISSAGCNVLDYMIEGPGEMVAVDFNQAQLAVLELKILCIKHLAWEQFWQIWSRSNYSLFLEVWPKLREHASDRCKDFWDDNSDLIRDNFMFAGTSGLMAKILSFPAGFIGLTDYMRKNTGKPYRDSVVFNLIVRFLSSSAWIPVGKWLAPLGGVPEKQLNLVMKTPGSCQIFATKIGEIFEKIMWEKDNYFYYAYVAGRWDEHCCPRYMMKKHFQTLRDRVDRITLFHGSVCEAVQAMPQKSKKKFTVYSLLDSMDWMPEEMIANQIGTITDEKYFNRDTGRIFWRSFATGDRAHSPILAQ
;
A
#
# COMPACT_ATOMS: atom_id res chain seq x y z
N MET A 1 -47.20 37.45 47.31
CA MET A 1 -46.91 36.75 46.04
C MET A 1 -46.56 37.79 45.02
N VAL A 2 -45.27 37.92 44.72
CA VAL A 2 -44.81 38.75 43.60
C VAL A 2 -45.10 37.93 42.34
N ASP A 3 -45.82 38.53 41.42
CA ASP A 3 -46.24 37.93 40.15
C ASP A 3 -45.01 37.76 39.25
N ILE A 4 -44.48 36.52 39.20
CA ILE A 4 -43.24 36.16 38.48
C ILE A 4 -43.40 36.40 36.96
N ASP A 5 -44.63 36.33 36.45
CA ASP A 5 -44.96 36.59 35.04
C ASP A 5 -44.87 38.08 34.68
N LYS A 6 -44.99 38.98 35.67
CA LYS A 6 -44.77 40.42 35.47
C LYS A 6 -43.29 40.80 35.49
N LEU A 7 -42.44 40.02 36.17
CA LEU A 7 -41.00 40.23 36.21
C LEU A 7 -40.30 39.69 34.95
N SER A 8 -40.79 38.59 34.37
CA SER A 8 -40.27 38.06 33.10
C SER A 8 -40.50 39.04 31.92
N GLY A 9 -41.65 39.72 31.90
CA GLY A 9 -41.96 40.76 30.91
C GLY A 9 -41.11 42.04 31.04
N MET A 10 -40.60 42.37 32.23
CA MET A 10 -39.74 43.54 32.45
C MET A 10 -38.24 43.28 32.20
N MET A 11 -37.82 42.01 32.17
CA MET A 11 -36.41 41.63 31.99
C MET A 11 -36.03 41.30 30.54
N GLY A 12 -36.93 41.44 29.56
CA GLY A 12 -36.60 41.22 28.16
C GLY A 12 -36.03 39.82 27.88
N ILE A 13 -36.58 38.80 28.55
CA ILE A 13 -36.30 37.41 28.19
C ILE A 13 -37.07 37.15 26.90
N ALA A 14 -36.37 37.00 25.78
CA ALA A 14 -36.97 36.69 24.49
C ALA A 14 -37.84 35.43 24.64
N SER A 15 -39.09 35.51 24.18
CA SER A 15 -39.98 34.35 24.07
C SER A 15 -39.38 33.35 23.09
N GLU A 16 -39.47 32.04 23.37
CA GLU A 16 -38.97 31.00 22.46
C GLU A 16 -39.45 31.23 21.01
N PRO A 17 -38.57 31.04 20.00
CA PRO A 17 -38.92 31.37 18.62
C PRO A 17 -40.08 30.53 18.11
N THR A 18 -41.10 31.22 17.58
CA THR A 18 -42.31 30.60 17.05
C THR A 18 -41.99 29.81 15.77
N LEU A 19 -42.90 28.92 15.36
CA LEU A 19 -42.77 28.22 14.08
C LEU A 19 -42.62 29.20 12.89
N MET A 20 -43.28 30.36 12.98
CA MET A 20 -43.18 31.40 11.96
C MET A 20 -41.76 31.99 11.90
N ASP A 21 -41.13 32.26 13.05
CA ASP A 21 -39.76 32.79 13.11
C ASP A 21 -38.76 31.79 12.51
N ARG A 22 -38.95 30.49 12.78
CA ARG A 22 -38.14 29.40 12.22
C ARG A 22 -38.28 29.32 10.70
N LEU A 23 -39.50 29.40 10.17
CA LEU A 23 -39.78 29.37 8.73
C LEU A 23 -39.24 30.62 8.02
N GLN A 24 -39.38 31.80 8.63
CA GLN A 24 -38.81 33.04 8.10
C GLN A 24 -37.29 32.96 8.00
N PHE A 25 -36.62 32.47 9.05
CA PHE A 25 -35.18 32.27 9.03
C PHE A 25 -34.73 31.26 7.96
N PHE A 26 -35.46 30.14 7.82
CA PHE A 26 -35.22 29.16 6.76
C PHE A 26 -35.30 29.80 5.37
N CYS A 27 -36.41 30.47 5.05
CA CYS A 27 -36.62 31.14 3.75
C CYS A 27 -35.59 32.24 3.49
N ALA A 28 -35.25 33.03 4.50
CA ALA A 28 -34.20 34.05 4.40
C ALA A 28 -32.86 33.41 4.05
N ASN A 29 -32.49 32.29 4.68
CA ASN A 29 -31.23 31.63 4.38
C ASN A 29 -31.21 30.99 2.98
N LEU A 30 -32.34 30.49 2.47
CA LEU A 30 -32.44 30.04 1.08
C LEU A 30 -32.09 31.17 0.10
N LEU A 31 -32.62 32.37 0.35
CA LEU A 31 -32.32 33.56 -0.45
C LEU A 31 -30.84 33.96 -0.33
N VAL A 32 -30.27 33.94 0.87
CA VAL A 32 -28.85 34.26 1.07
C VAL A 32 -27.96 33.26 0.31
N CYS A 33 -28.25 31.96 0.36
CA CYS A 33 -27.53 30.96 -0.44
C CYS A 33 -27.54 31.32 -1.93
N ALA A 34 -28.71 31.68 -2.49
CA ALA A 34 -28.81 32.10 -3.89
C ALA A 34 -27.99 33.36 -4.18
N VAL A 35 -28.11 34.39 -3.35
CA VAL A 35 -27.37 35.66 -3.49
C VAL A 35 -25.86 35.41 -3.44
N VAL A 36 -25.39 34.62 -2.48
CA VAL A 36 -23.96 34.31 -2.33
C VAL A 36 -23.45 33.50 -3.51
N TYR A 37 -24.19 32.49 -3.97
CA TYR A 37 -23.80 31.69 -5.13
C TYR A 37 -23.66 32.55 -6.39
N PHE A 38 -24.71 33.29 -6.75
CA PHE A 38 -24.72 34.12 -7.95
C PHE A 38 -23.74 35.30 -7.83
N GLY A 39 -23.54 35.84 -6.63
CA GLY A 39 -22.51 36.84 -6.36
C GLY A 39 -21.10 36.30 -6.60
N LEU A 40 -20.76 35.13 -6.03
CA LEU A 40 -19.46 34.49 -6.27
C LEU A 40 -19.28 34.07 -7.73
N ARG A 41 -20.35 33.71 -8.45
CA ARG A 41 -20.30 33.43 -9.89
C ARG A 41 -19.78 34.61 -10.71
N LEU A 42 -20.07 35.84 -10.32
CA LEU A 42 -19.56 37.04 -11.00
C LEU A 42 -18.03 37.15 -10.94
N THR A 43 -17.39 36.57 -9.92
CA THR A 43 -15.93 36.60 -9.77
C THR A 43 -15.20 35.71 -10.78
N LYS A 44 -15.89 34.78 -11.43
CA LYS A 44 -15.34 33.76 -12.35
C LYS A 44 -14.20 32.92 -11.73
N MET A 45 -14.13 32.82 -10.40
CA MET A 45 -13.06 32.10 -9.70
C MET A 45 -13.31 30.59 -9.64
N GLY A 46 -12.38 29.77 -10.11
CA GLY A 46 -12.30 28.33 -9.84
C GLY A 46 -13.57 27.49 -9.93
N ASN A 47 -13.67 26.48 -9.07
CA ASN A 47 -14.73 25.48 -9.16
C ASN A 47 -16.03 25.98 -8.50
N ARG A 48 -17.06 26.19 -9.33
CA ARG A 48 -18.37 26.71 -8.94
C ARG A 48 -19.12 25.82 -7.95
N ALA A 49 -18.89 24.50 -7.97
CA ALA A 49 -19.49 23.56 -7.04
C ALA A 49 -19.08 23.82 -5.57
N TRP A 50 -18.06 24.64 -5.32
CA TRP A 50 -17.56 24.94 -3.97
C TRP A 50 -18.02 26.30 -3.42
N TYR A 51 -18.75 27.12 -4.19
CA TYR A 51 -19.15 28.46 -3.75
C TYR A 51 -20.07 28.43 -2.53
N LEU A 52 -21.14 27.62 -2.59
CA LEU A 52 -22.03 27.44 -1.45
C LEU A 52 -21.31 26.78 -0.28
N THR A 53 -20.40 25.84 -0.55
CA THR A 53 -19.61 25.17 0.49
C THR A 53 -18.72 26.16 1.24
N VAL A 54 -18.07 27.12 0.57
CA VAL A 54 -17.26 28.17 1.25
C VAL A 54 -18.14 28.96 2.23
N TYR A 55 -19.32 29.38 1.80
CA TYR A 55 -20.26 30.11 2.64
C TYR A 55 -20.75 29.27 3.82
N SER A 56 -21.29 28.09 3.54
CA SER A 56 -21.88 27.21 4.53
C SER A 56 -20.86 26.75 5.57
N SER A 57 -19.70 26.27 5.13
CA SER A 57 -18.64 25.83 6.06
C SER A 57 -18.09 27.00 6.89
N GLY A 58 -18.04 28.22 6.35
CA GLY A 58 -17.61 29.41 7.09
C GLY A 58 -18.56 29.77 8.24
N VAL A 59 -19.87 29.81 7.96
CA VAL A 59 -20.90 30.06 8.97
C VAL A 59 -20.96 28.91 9.98
N ALA A 60 -20.98 27.66 9.52
CA ALA A 60 -20.95 26.46 10.36
C ALA A 60 -19.74 26.45 11.30
N SER A 61 -18.54 26.76 10.80
CA SER A 61 -17.33 26.84 11.63
C SER A 61 -17.40 27.94 12.67
N SER A 62 -18.06 29.06 12.36
CA SER A 62 -18.25 30.17 13.30
C SER A 62 -19.16 29.76 14.47
N PHE A 63 -20.27 29.08 14.18
CA PHE A 63 -21.10 28.44 15.20
C PHE A 63 -20.31 27.38 15.98
N GLY A 64 -19.54 26.55 15.30
CA GLY A 64 -18.70 25.52 15.92
C GLY A 64 -17.70 26.08 16.92
N ILE A 65 -17.02 27.19 16.60
CA ILE A 65 -16.10 27.88 17.51
C ILE A 65 -16.87 28.42 18.72
N TYR A 66 -18.03 29.05 18.50
CA TYR A 66 -18.88 29.54 19.59
C TYR A 66 -19.29 28.41 20.54
N PHE A 67 -19.81 27.30 20.03
CA PHE A 67 -20.22 26.17 20.86
C PHE A 67 -19.05 25.43 21.50
N ALA A 68 -17.87 25.40 20.88
CA ALA A 68 -16.66 24.90 21.53
C ALA A 68 -16.23 25.78 22.71
N GLN A 69 -16.39 27.10 22.60
CA GLN A 69 -16.17 28.02 23.71
C GLN A 69 -17.19 27.79 24.84
N GLN A 70 -18.47 27.61 24.51
CA GLN A 70 -19.49 27.26 25.51
C GLN A 70 -19.20 25.91 26.18
N ALA A 71 -18.74 24.91 25.43
CA ALA A 71 -18.32 23.62 25.95
C ALA A 71 -17.13 23.73 26.90
N TYR A 72 -16.20 24.65 26.64
CA TYR A 72 -15.09 24.94 27.55
C TYR A 72 -15.54 25.61 28.84
N LEU A 73 -16.45 26.59 28.76
CA LEU A 73 -16.91 27.37 29.90
C LEU A 73 -17.89 26.60 30.79
N ASN A 74 -18.86 25.92 30.19
CA ASN A 74 -19.99 25.29 30.88
C ASN A 74 -19.88 23.77 30.95
N GLY A 75 -18.86 23.19 30.31
CA GLY A 75 -18.70 21.76 30.14
C GLY A 75 -19.39 21.24 28.87
N ILE A 76 -18.75 20.26 28.24
CA ILE A 76 -19.20 19.67 26.97
C ILE A 76 -20.58 19.03 27.10
N TYR A 77 -20.84 18.33 28.19
CA TYR A 77 -22.10 17.64 28.42
C TYR A 77 -23.27 18.61 28.56
N SER A 78 -23.10 19.66 29.35
CA SER A 78 -24.12 20.72 29.51
C SER A 78 -24.42 21.40 28.17
N THR A 79 -23.38 21.72 27.39
CA THR A 79 -23.56 22.39 26.09
C THR A 79 -24.21 21.47 25.06
N MET A 80 -23.91 20.17 25.12
CA MET A 80 -24.43 19.17 24.19
C MET A 80 -25.92 18.82 24.45
N THR A 81 -26.35 18.84 25.71
CA THR A 81 -27.72 18.45 26.11
C THR A 81 -28.68 19.63 26.24
N THR A 82 -28.17 20.86 26.24
CA THR A 82 -29.00 22.06 26.35
C THR A 82 -29.29 22.60 24.96
N GLU A 83 -30.57 22.59 24.58
CA GLU A 83 -31.01 23.31 23.38
C GLU A 83 -31.01 24.82 23.63
N THR A 84 -30.53 25.57 22.65
CA THR A 84 -30.52 27.03 22.64
C THR A 84 -31.10 27.55 21.34
N GLU A 85 -31.54 28.80 21.31
CA GLU A 85 -31.96 29.44 20.05
C GLU A 85 -30.86 29.35 18.98
N TRP A 86 -29.61 29.50 19.38
CA TRP A 86 -28.46 29.42 18.47
C TRP A 86 -28.22 28.01 17.92
N SER A 87 -28.42 26.95 18.71
CA SER A 87 -28.25 25.57 18.22
C SER A 87 -29.39 25.20 17.26
N MET A 88 -30.58 25.73 17.52
CA MET A 88 -31.73 25.61 16.63
C MET A 88 -31.49 26.35 15.31
N TYR A 89 -31.09 27.63 15.34
CA TYR A 89 -30.80 28.40 14.13
C TYR A 89 -29.65 27.82 13.32
N ALA A 90 -28.61 27.30 13.96
CA ALA A 90 -27.53 26.60 13.27
C ALA A 90 -28.02 25.35 12.52
N SER A 91 -28.98 24.61 13.11
CA SER A 91 -29.59 23.43 12.48
C SER A 91 -30.47 23.84 11.29
N ILE A 92 -31.32 24.85 11.45
CA ILE A 92 -32.17 25.38 10.36
C ILE A 92 -31.32 25.93 9.21
N PHE A 93 -30.24 26.65 9.55
CA PHE A 93 -29.26 27.16 8.60
C PHE A 93 -28.70 26.03 7.73
N PHE A 94 -28.24 24.95 8.35
CA PHE A 94 -27.60 23.84 7.64
C PHE A 94 -28.62 23.06 6.78
N ILE A 95 -29.86 22.88 7.24
CA ILE A 95 -30.94 22.30 6.41
C ILE A 95 -31.19 23.15 5.16
N ALA A 96 -31.32 24.48 5.32
CA ALA A 96 -31.53 25.39 4.19
C ALA A 96 -30.35 25.35 3.21
N TYR A 97 -29.11 25.28 3.71
CA TYR A 97 -27.95 25.05 2.85
C TYR A 97 -28.05 23.74 2.07
N CYS A 98 -28.33 22.61 2.73
CA CYS A 98 -28.40 21.32 2.05
C CYS A 98 -29.49 21.30 0.96
N ALA A 99 -30.64 21.93 1.23
CA ALA A 99 -31.70 22.06 0.24
C ALA A 99 -31.25 22.91 -0.96
N MET A 100 -30.59 24.05 -0.71
CA MET A 100 -30.12 24.93 -1.78
C MET A 100 -28.96 24.36 -2.57
N ASP A 101 -28.07 23.58 -1.95
CA ASP A 101 -26.97 22.94 -2.67
C ASP A 101 -27.51 21.92 -3.68
N LEU A 102 -28.54 21.15 -3.30
CA LEU A 102 -29.25 20.25 -4.22
C LEU A 102 -29.96 21.01 -5.34
N VAL A 103 -30.70 22.09 -5.01
CA VAL A 103 -31.41 22.90 -6.00
C VAL A 103 -30.42 23.52 -6.98
N ILE A 104 -29.49 24.37 -6.50
CA ILE A 104 -28.56 25.08 -7.38
C ILE A 104 -27.66 24.09 -8.12
N GLY A 105 -27.14 23.07 -7.44
CA GLY A 105 -26.25 22.13 -8.10
C GLY A 105 -26.93 21.27 -9.16
N SER A 106 -28.23 20.95 -9.01
CA SER A 106 -28.98 20.29 -10.09
C SER A 106 -29.12 21.14 -11.35
N TYR A 107 -29.02 22.47 -11.25
CA TYR A 107 -29.11 23.40 -12.38
C TYR A 107 -27.75 23.86 -12.91
N GLU A 108 -26.76 24.07 -12.05
CA GLU A 108 -25.53 24.79 -12.38
C GLU A 108 -24.26 23.92 -12.36
N TYR A 109 -24.28 22.75 -11.71
CA TYR A 109 -23.13 21.83 -11.62
C TYR A 109 -23.58 20.38 -11.42
N ASP A 110 -24.47 19.91 -12.30
CA ASP A 110 -25.08 18.58 -12.25
C ASP A 110 -24.05 17.44 -12.27
N GLU A 111 -22.99 17.58 -13.06
CA GLU A 111 -21.87 16.63 -13.11
C GLU A 111 -21.12 16.49 -11.76
N ALA A 112 -21.23 17.47 -10.87
CA ALA A 112 -20.56 17.47 -9.56
C ALA A 112 -21.46 16.98 -8.42
N ILE A 113 -22.79 16.96 -8.58
CA ILE A 113 -23.72 16.34 -7.62
C ILE A 113 -23.92 14.87 -8.03
N ASP A 114 -23.04 14.01 -7.53
CA ASP A 114 -23.23 12.59 -7.69
C ASP A 114 -24.35 12.06 -6.77
N TYR A 115 -24.80 10.83 -7.02
CA TYR A 115 -25.87 10.22 -6.21
C TYR A 115 -25.46 9.97 -4.75
N LYS A 116 -24.19 9.64 -4.49
CA LYS A 116 -23.73 9.15 -3.18
C LYS A 116 -23.20 10.26 -2.27
N ASP A 117 -22.26 11.05 -2.75
CA ASP A 117 -21.62 12.16 -2.06
C ASP A 117 -22.48 13.45 -2.18
N GLY A 118 -23.39 13.54 -3.16
CA GLY A 118 -24.39 14.60 -3.31
C GLY A 118 -25.75 14.27 -2.66
N TRP A 119 -26.62 13.55 -3.37
CA TRP A 119 -28.03 13.36 -2.97
C TRP A 119 -28.23 12.64 -1.64
N VAL A 120 -27.63 11.46 -1.48
CA VAL A 120 -27.78 10.65 -0.26
C VAL A 120 -27.23 11.40 0.97
N HIS A 121 -26.10 12.08 0.81
CA HIS A 121 -25.47 12.85 1.89
C HIS A 121 -26.36 14.00 2.35
N HIS A 122 -26.81 14.88 1.45
CA HIS A 122 -27.61 16.04 1.80
C HIS A 122 -28.99 15.65 2.35
N PHE A 123 -29.65 14.65 1.77
CA PHE A 123 -30.93 14.16 2.29
C PHE A 123 -30.78 13.56 3.69
N PHE A 124 -29.70 12.81 3.94
CA PHE A 124 -29.40 12.29 5.27
C PHE A 124 -29.27 13.41 6.31
N PHE A 125 -28.51 14.47 6.01
CA PHE A 125 -28.36 15.61 6.92
C PHE A 125 -29.67 16.39 7.12
N ILE A 126 -30.47 16.58 6.07
CA ILE A 126 -31.81 17.19 6.19
C ILE A 126 -32.69 16.39 7.15
N ALA A 127 -32.80 15.07 6.93
CA ALA A 127 -33.62 14.19 7.76
C ALA A 127 -33.11 14.13 9.22
N LEU A 128 -31.80 14.02 9.41
CA LEU A 128 -31.17 14.00 10.73
C LEU A 128 -31.42 15.29 11.50
N LEU A 129 -31.19 16.45 10.87
CA LEU A 129 -31.38 17.74 11.53
C LEU A 129 -32.85 18.06 11.78
N ALA A 130 -33.76 17.66 10.88
CA ALA A 130 -35.19 17.76 11.12
C ALA A 130 -35.62 16.92 12.34
N TRP A 131 -35.07 15.70 12.49
CA TRP A 131 -35.31 14.88 13.67
C TRP A 131 -34.72 15.50 14.94
N LEU A 132 -33.49 16.04 14.89
CA LEU A 132 -32.88 16.70 16.05
C LEU A 132 -33.68 17.95 16.48
N LEU A 133 -34.14 18.75 15.52
CA LEU A 133 -35.02 19.90 15.76
C LEU A 133 -36.35 19.49 16.38
N ALA A 134 -36.99 18.44 15.86
CA ALA A 134 -38.25 17.94 16.40
C ALA A 134 -38.09 17.32 17.80
N SER A 135 -36.89 16.85 18.14
CA SER A 135 -36.59 16.17 19.41
C SER A 135 -35.99 17.09 20.49
N GLY A 136 -35.74 18.37 20.19
CA GLY A 136 -35.06 19.28 21.11
C GLY A 136 -33.59 18.93 21.36
N LEU A 137 -32.93 18.28 20.40
CA LEU A 137 -31.56 17.75 20.53
C LEU A 137 -30.54 18.50 19.66
N THR A 138 -30.82 19.76 19.30
CA THR A 138 -29.95 20.52 18.38
C THR A 138 -28.57 20.84 18.96
N GLY A 139 -28.41 20.78 20.29
CA GLY A 139 -27.10 20.87 20.97
C GLY A 139 -26.10 19.79 20.50
N LEU A 140 -26.59 18.59 20.15
CA LEU A 140 -25.76 17.50 19.61
C LEU A 140 -25.09 17.88 18.28
N PHE A 141 -25.83 18.59 17.42
CA PHE A 141 -25.28 19.07 16.15
C PHE A 141 -24.39 20.28 16.34
N ALA A 142 -24.81 21.22 17.19
CA ALA A 142 -24.10 22.47 17.45
C ALA A 142 -22.65 22.25 17.89
N ILE A 143 -22.41 21.27 18.76
CA ILE A 143 -21.08 20.93 19.26
C ILE A 143 -20.22 20.19 18.24
N ALA A 144 -20.84 19.56 17.24
CA ALA A 144 -20.18 18.91 16.12
C ALA A 144 -19.78 19.89 15.01
N LEU A 145 -20.35 21.10 14.97
CA LEU A 145 -20.08 22.09 13.92
C LEU A 145 -18.61 22.54 13.83
N ILE A 146 -17.83 22.40 14.91
CA ILE A 146 -16.39 22.66 14.85
C ILE A 146 -15.68 21.73 13.85
N GLU A 147 -16.26 20.58 13.53
CA GLU A 147 -15.76 19.65 12.51
C GLU A 147 -15.85 20.21 11.07
N GLU A 148 -16.50 21.35 10.84
CA GLU A 148 -16.56 22.02 9.54
C GLU A 148 -15.33 22.91 9.23
N VAL A 149 -14.48 23.20 10.22
CA VAL A 149 -13.25 24.00 10.02
C VAL A 149 -12.34 23.47 8.88
N PRO A 150 -12.08 22.15 8.76
CA PRO A 150 -11.33 21.60 7.64
C PRO A 150 -12.02 21.88 6.29
N THR A 151 -13.35 21.83 6.24
CA THR A 151 -14.12 22.08 5.00
C THR A 151 -13.89 23.48 4.48
N VAL A 152 -13.81 24.49 5.36
CA VAL A 152 -13.49 25.88 4.96
C VAL A 152 -12.16 25.96 4.23
N ILE A 153 -11.13 25.32 4.80
CA ILE A 153 -9.78 25.30 4.22
C ILE A 153 -9.79 24.61 2.85
N LEU A 154 -10.53 23.51 2.72
CA LEU A 154 -10.67 22.80 1.45
C LEU A 154 -11.43 23.63 0.42
N ALA A 155 -12.57 24.20 0.80
CA ALA A 155 -13.44 24.96 -0.08
C ALA A 155 -12.73 26.21 -0.63
N LEU A 156 -12.04 26.96 0.22
CA LEU A 156 -11.21 28.09 -0.19
C LEU A 156 -10.13 27.66 -1.19
N ALA A 157 -9.44 26.54 -0.94
CA ALA A 157 -8.42 26.03 -1.87
C ALA A 157 -9.00 25.63 -3.24
N ARG A 158 -10.26 25.15 -3.29
CA ARG A 158 -10.95 24.77 -4.53
C ARG A 158 -11.47 25.97 -5.33
N VAL A 159 -12.00 26.97 -4.64
CA VAL A 159 -12.47 28.23 -5.25
C VAL A 159 -11.28 29.05 -5.79
N THR A 160 -10.15 29.05 -5.10
CA THR A 160 -8.93 29.76 -5.53
C THR A 160 -8.06 28.98 -6.54
N MET A 161 -8.56 27.86 -7.08
CA MET A 161 -7.87 27.01 -8.07
C MET A 161 -6.50 26.45 -7.63
N SER A 162 -6.29 26.25 -6.32
CA SER A 162 -5.13 25.48 -5.89
C SER A 162 -5.26 24.04 -6.36
N ALA A 163 -4.35 23.59 -7.23
CA ALA A 163 -4.25 22.20 -7.66
C ALA A 163 -3.92 21.23 -6.49
N LYS A 164 -3.58 21.75 -5.31
CA LYS A 164 -3.14 20.99 -4.14
C LYS A 164 -4.03 21.28 -2.93
N THR A 165 -4.49 20.21 -2.29
CA THR A 165 -5.09 20.29 -0.95
C THR A 165 -4.02 20.71 0.06
N PRO A 166 -4.25 21.74 0.89
CA PRO A 166 -3.27 22.22 1.87
C PRO A 166 -2.91 21.15 2.91
N PHE A 167 -1.69 21.20 3.47
CA PHE A 167 -1.34 20.38 4.64
C PHE A 167 -2.21 20.72 5.84
N LEU A 168 -2.50 22.02 6.02
CA LEU A 168 -3.37 22.52 7.08
C LEU A 168 -4.73 21.83 7.09
N PHE A 169 -5.33 21.60 5.91
CA PHE A 169 -6.57 20.82 5.79
C PHE A 169 -6.44 19.44 6.44
N GLY A 170 -5.39 18.69 6.12
CA GLY A 170 -5.20 17.35 6.65
C GLY A 170 -4.94 17.34 8.15
N LEU A 171 -4.18 18.32 8.67
CA LEU A 171 -3.96 18.48 10.09
C LEU A 171 -5.27 18.78 10.83
N THR A 172 -6.02 19.78 10.40
CA THR A 172 -7.30 20.13 11.02
C THR A 172 -8.33 19.01 10.87
N PHE A 173 -8.33 18.30 9.73
CA PHE A 173 -9.22 17.16 9.50
C PHE A 173 -8.92 16.02 10.48
N PHE A 174 -7.64 15.70 10.69
CA PHE A 174 -7.26 14.67 11.66
C PHE A 174 -7.69 15.06 13.07
N VAL A 175 -7.37 16.28 13.51
CA VAL A 175 -7.69 16.74 14.87
C VAL A 175 -9.20 16.76 15.10
N LEU A 176 -9.98 17.33 14.16
CA LEU A 176 -11.40 17.59 14.38
C LEU A 176 -12.31 16.42 13.95
N ARG A 177 -12.11 15.88 12.74
CA ARG A 177 -12.98 14.83 12.18
C ARG A 177 -12.56 13.40 12.51
N ILE A 178 -11.35 13.20 13.04
CA ILE A 178 -10.90 11.88 13.51
C ILE A 178 -10.81 11.86 15.04
N SER A 179 -9.96 12.69 15.65
CA SER A 179 -9.73 12.64 17.09
C SER A 179 -10.91 13.19 17.91
N TYR A 180 -11.35 14.43 17.61
CA TYR A 180 -12.49 15.04 18.32
C TYR A 180 -13.81 14.31 18.03
N HIS A 181 -14.10 13.97 16.77
CA HIS A 181 -15.30 13.19 16.42
C HIS A 181 -15.36 11.85 17.17
N CYS A 182 -14.21 11.18 17.37
CA CYS A 182 -14.14 9.95 18.16
C CYS A 182 -14.60 10.23 19.59
N TYR A 183 -14.02 11.24 20.22
CA TYR A 183 -14.37 11.65 21.57
C TYR A 183 -15.86 12.02 21.68
N LEU A 184 -16.38 12.84 20.77
CA LEU A 184 -17.78 13.27 20.76
C LEU A 184 -18.75 12.10 20.59
N THR A 185 -18.43 11.15 19.69
CA THR A 185 -19.23 9.94 19.50
C THR A 185 -19.35 9.15 20.80
N TYR A 186 -18.29 9.07 21.61
CA TYR A 186 -18.38 8.42 22.92
C TYR A 186 -19.13 9.26 23.95
N ALA A 187 -18.94 10.58 23.98
CA ALA A 187 -19.65 11.45 24.90
C ALA A 187 -21.18 11.35 24.73
N VAL A 188 -21.67 11.14 23.51
CA VAL A 188 -23.11 11.07 23.23
C VAL A 188 -23.75 9.72 23.56
N ILE A 189 -22.99 8.64 23.79
CA ILE A 189 -23.55 7.30 24.05
C ILE A 189 -24.47 7.27 25.28
N GLU A 190 -24.17 8.09 26.27
CA GLU A 190 -24.93 8.22 27.51
C GLU A 190 -26.29 8.92 27.31
N TYR A 191 -26.45 9.63 26.18
CA TYR A 191 -27.60 10.51 25.93
C TYR A 191 -28.47 10.04 24.77
N SER A 192 -27.87 9.48 23.72
CA SER A 192 -28.60 9.01 22.55
C SER A 192 -27.86 7.91 21.82
N THR A 193 -28.37 6.67 21.93
CA THR A 193 -27.91 5.53 21.12
C THR A 193 -28.02 5.81 19.62
N VAL A 194 -29.04 6.56 19.20
CA VAL A 194 -29.24 6.94 17.79
C VAL A 194 -28.11 7.85 17.32
N ALA A 195 -27.77 8.89 18.08
CA ALA A 195 -26.67 9.78 17.77
C ALA A 195 -25.31 9.07 17.81
N PHE A 196 -25.11 8.13 18.76
CA PHE A 196 -23.93 7.27 18.80
C PHE A 196 -23.76 6.45 17.51
N VAL A 197 -24.83 5.76 17.08
CA VAL A 197 -24.79 4.95 15.84
C VAL A 197 -24.47 5.83 14.62
N ILE A 198 -25.06 7.02 14.56
CA ILE A 198 -24.77 7.99 13.49
C ILE A 198 -23.30 8.45 13.54
N GLY A 199 -22.77 8.78 14.72
CA GLY A 199 -21.36 9.13 14.91
C GLY A 199 -20.41 8.02 14.43
N VAL A 200 -20.74 6.75 14.72
CA VAL A 200 -19.97 5.61 14.21
C VAL A 200 -20.01 5.51 12.68
N ILE A 201 -21.18 5.74 12.07
CA ILE A 201 -21.33 5.74 10.60
C ILE A 201 -20.52 6.88 9.96
N LEU A 202 -20.58 8.07 10.54
CA LEU A 202 -19.82 9.24 10.08
C LEU A 202 -18.31 9.04 10.25
N MET A 203 -17.88 8.49 11.38
CA MET A 203 -16.48 8.14 11.64
C MET A 203 -15.90 7.26 10.54
N ARG A 204 -16.62 6.22 10.11
CA ARG A 204 -16.19 5.36 8.98
C ARG A 204 -15.91 6.19 7.71
N SER A 205 -16.76 7.16 7.41
CA SER A 205 -16.60 8.05 6.25
C SER A 205 -15.40 8.99 6.43
N HIS A 206 -15.22 9.59 7.61
CA HIS A 206 -14.08 10.44 7.92
C HIS A 206 -12.75 9.70 7.78
N VAL A 207 -12.63 8.48 8.33
CA VAL A 207 -11.45 7.63 8.18
C VAL A 207 -11.16 7.33 6.71
N LYS A 208 -12.19 7.02 5.92
CA LYS A 208 -12.05 6.74 4.48
C LYS A 208 -11.57 7.97 3.70
N TRP A 209 -12.10 9.16 3.99
CA TRP A 209 -11.69 10.40 3.33
C TRP A 209 -10.27 10.81 3.72
N PHE A 210 -9.94 10.74 5.00
CA PHE A 210 -8.59 11.01 5.49
C PHE A 210 -7.56 10.06 4.89
N HIS A 211 -7.87 8.76 4.83
CA HIS A 211 -7.06 7.76 4.12
C HIS A 211 -6.74 8.18 2.68
N ARG A 212 -7.76 8.54 1.89
CA ARG A 212 -7.59 8.94 0.48
C ARG A 212 -6.72 10.19 0.36
N TRP A 213 -6.96 11.18 1.22
CA TRP A 213 -6.16 12.40 1.25
C TRP A 213 -4.70 12.11 1.62
N LEU A 214 -4.45 11.36 2.68
CA LEU A 214 -3.12 11.02 3.18
C LEU A 214 -2.33 10.22 2.14
N ALA A 215 -2.96 9.21 1.52
CA ALA A 215 -2.36 8.44 0.43
C ALA A 215 -1.97 9.34 -0.75
N GLY A 216 -2.88 10.21 -1.21
CA GLY A 216 -2.60 11.16 -2.29
C GLY A 216 -1.51 12.18 -1.95
N HIS A 217 -1.42 12.61 -0.68
CA HIS A 217 -0.41 13.54 -0.21
C HIS A 217 0.98 12.89 -0.13
N LEU A 218 1.05 11.65 0.37
CA LEU A 218 2.30 10.90 0.56
C LEU A 218 2.84 10.24 -0.72
N LYS A 219 1.97 9.92 -1.70
CA LYS A 219 2.35 9.39 -3.03
C LYS A 219 3.15 10.38 -3.89
N LYS A 220 3.01 11.69 -3.66
CA LYS A 220 3.70 12.70 -4.48
C LYS A 220 5.22 12.62 -4.25
N LYS A 221 5.97 12.23 -5.30
CA LYS A 221 7.44 12.13 -5.30
C LYS A 221 8.08 13.46 -4.86
N GLY A 222 9.11 13.39 -4.01
CA GLY A 222 10.02 14.51 -3.73
C GLY A 222 9.72 15.41 -2.52
N ARG A 223 8.73 15.10 -1.66
CA ARG A 223 8.41 15.99 -0.51
C ARG A 223 8.85 15.52 0.88
N MET A 224 8.91 14.22 1.16
CA MET A 224 9.26 13.72 2.50
C MET A 224 10.10 12.43 2.45
N PRO A 225 11.20 12.34 3.23
CA PRO A 225 11.96 11.11 3.44
C PRO A 225 11.12 9.98 4.05
N LEU A 226 11.52 8.72 3.84
CA LEU A 226 10.83 7.54 4.38
C LEU A 226 10.68 7.59 5.90
N SER A 227 11.74 7.98 6.61
CA SER A 227 11.76 8.11 8.08
C SER A 227 10.70 9.09 8.59
N VAL A 228 10.57 10.26 7.96
CA VAL A 228 9.57 11.28 8.31
C VAL A 228 8.16 10.75 8.09
N LYS A 229 7.92 10.09 6.96
CA LYS A 229 6.61 9.50 6.68
C LYS A 229 6.24 8.42 7.71
N VAL A 230 7.19 7.53 8.07
CA VAL A 230 7.01 6.52 9.12
C VAL A 230 6.72 7.17 10.47
N ALA A 231 7.42 8.25 10.83
CA ALA A 231 7.19 8.98 12.06
C ALA A 231 5.79 9.62 12.11
N VAL A 232 5.33 10.23 11.01
CA VAL A 232 3.95 10.75 10.89
C VAL A 232 2.93 9.64 11.11
N PHE A 233 3.12 8.47 10.48
CA PHE A 233 2.22 7.32 10.71
C PHE A 233 2.22 6.85 12.15
N ALA A 234 3.39 6.71 12.78
CA ALA A 234 3.50 6.31 14.16
C ALA A 234 2.78 7.30 15.08
N CYS A 235 2.90 8.60 14.82
CA CYS A 235 2.18 9.64 15.57
C CYS A 235 0.66 9.56 15.38
N LEU A 236 0.18 9.34 14.16
CA LEU A 236 -1.26 9.19 13.88
C LEU A 236 -1.85 7.97 14.61
N ILE A 237 -1.17 6.82 14.54
CA ILE A 237 -1.60 5.59 15.23
C ILE A 237 -1.55 5.80 16.74
N LEU A 238 -0.46 6.38 17.27
CA LEU A 238 -0.33 6.64 18.70
C LEU A 238 -1.45 7.56 19.20
N THR A 239 -1.71 8.67 18.49
CA THR A 239 -2.77 9.61 18.85
C THR A 239 -4.14 8.94 18.84
N GLN A 240 -4.41 8.11 17.83
CA GLN A 240 -5.66 7.37 17.77
C GLN A 240 -5.78 6.35 18.91
N THR A 241 -4.72 5.58 19.19
CA THR A 241 -4.68 4.62 20.29
C THR A 241 -4.93 5.30 21.63
N LEU A 242 -4.28 6.44 21.88
CA LEU A 242 -4.45 7.20 23.13
C LEU A 242 -5.87 7.79 23.24
N GLY A 243 -6.39 8.40 22.17
CA GLY A 243 -7.75 8.94 22.16
C GLY A 243 -8.82 7.86 22.37
N HIS A 244 -8.64 6.72 21.70
CA HIS A 244 -9.50 5.55 21.87
C HIS A 244 -9.41 4.97 23.29
N GLY A 245 -8.20 4.77 23.81
CA GLY A 245 -7.96 4.27 25.16
C GLY A 245 -8.56 5.18 26.23
N TYR A 246 -8.45 6.50 26.06
CA TYR A 246 -9.07 7.47 26.96
C TYR A 246 -10.59 7.39 26.94
N ALA A 247 -11.21 7.30 25.76
CA ALA A 247 -12.67 7.17 25.64
C ALA A 247 -13.19 5.89 26.29
N VAL A 248 -12.50 4.75 26.10
CA VAL A 248 -12.82 3.49 26.77
C VAL A 248 -12.67 3.60 28.28
N TYR A 249 -11.58 4.22 28.75
CA TYR A 249 -11.37 4.43 30.17
C TYR A 249 -12.51 5.23 30.80
N GLN A 250 -12.94 6.34 30.17
CA GLN A 250 -14.08 7.12 30.66
C GLN A 250 -15.35 6.27 30.74
N MET A 251 -15.65 5.50 29.70
CA MET A 251 -16.86 4.67 29.63
C MET A 251 -16.86 3.50 30.63
N VAL A 252 -15.73 2.79 30.75
CA VAL A 252 -15.62 1.57 31.57
C VAL A 252 -15.46 1.91 33.06
N VAL A 253 -14.65 2.92 33.39
CA VAL A 253 -14.28 3.21 34.78
C VAL A 253 -15.26 4.18 35.44
N LYS A 254 -15.86 5.13 34.71
CA LYS A 254 -16.79 6.09 35.33
C LYS A 254 -18.25 5.64 35.35
N ASN A 255 -18.71 4.81 34.42
CA ASN A 255 -20.15 4.53 34.22
C ASN A 255 -20.54 3.03 34.31
N TYR A 256 -20.17 2.37 35.40
CA TYR A 256 -20.27 0.91 35.62
C TYR A 256 -21.46 0.14 34.97
N LEU A 257 -21.07 -0.84 34.13
CA LEU A 257 -21.64 -2.16 33.83
C LEU A 257 -23.16 -2.34 33.57
N VAL A 258 -23.52 -2.40 32.27
CA VAL A 258 -24.24 -3.52 31.58
C VAL A 258 -24.21 -3.26 30.06
N ALA A 259 -24.19 -1.98 29.62
CA ALA A 259 -24.11 -1.58 28.21
C ALA A 259 -22.69 -1.64 27.59
N ALA A 260 -21.66 -1.96 28.39
CA ALA A 260 -20.25 -1.77 28.03
C ALA A 260 -19.68 -2.80 27.04
N SER A 261 -20.19 -4.04 26.96
CA SER A 261 -19.60 -5.08 26.10
C SER A 261 -19.78 -4.78 24.61
N GLY A 262 -20.97 -4.33 24.20
CA GLY A 262 -21.26 -3.95 22.82
C GLY A 262 -20.49 -2.71 22.36
N ALA A 263 -20.43 -1.67 23.21
CA ALA A 263 -19.71 -0.45 22.91
C ALA A 263 -18.19 -0.67 22.82
N VAL A 264 -17.61 -1.51 23.68
CA VAL A 264 -16.19 -1.91 23.60
C VAL A 264 -15.92 -2.73 22.32
N MET A 265 -16.84 -3.61 21.90
CA MET A 265 -16.67 -4.36 20.65
C MET A 265 -16.72 -3.45 19.41
N VAL A 266 -17.69 -2.53 19.35
CA VAL A 266 -17.76 -1.51 18.28
C VAL A 266 -16.48 -0.65 18.27
N HIS A 267 -15.94 -0.34 19.45
CA HIS A 267 -14.70 0.40 19.59
C HIS A 267 -13.48 -0.32 19.01
N LEU A 268 -13.31 -1.60 19.35
CA LEU A 268 -12.24 -2.42 18.78
C LEU A 268 -12.38 -2.50 17.25
N VAL A 269 -13.60 -2.66 16.74
CA VAL A 269 -13.86 -2.68 15.29
C VAL A 269 -13.44 -1.37 14.61
N ILE A 270 -13.77 -0.20 15.18
CA ILE A 270 -13.38 1.11 14.61
C ILE A 270 -11.87 1.31 14.70
N PHE A 271 -11.25 0.96 15.83
CA PHE A 271 -9.79 1.05 16.00
C PHE A 271 -9.05 0.18 14.99
N PHE A 272 -9.47 -1.08 14.83
CA PHE A 272 -8.90 -1.98 13.84
C PHE A 272 -9.21 -1.52 12.40
N TYR A 273 -10.38 -0.93 12.14
CA TYR A 273 -10.69 -0.35 10.84
C TYR A 273 -9.79 0.84 10.50
N PHE A 274 -9.60 1.78 11.43
CA PHE A 274 -8.68 2.91 11.26
C PHE A 274 -7.25 2.42 11.06
N SER A 275 -6.77 1.52 11.91
CA SER A 275 -5.43 0.94 11.82
C SER A 275 -5.22 0.23 10.49
N ALA A 276 -6.18 -0.61 10.07
CA ALA A 276 -6.15 -1.27 8.78
C ALA A 276 -6.12 -0.26 7.62
N LYS A 277 -6.87 0.84 7.70
CA LYS A 277 -6.81 1.91 6.69
C LYS A 277 -5.45 2.61 6.70
N MET A 278 -4.89 3.00 7.84
CA MET A 278 -3.56 3.61 7.87
C MET A 278 -2.47 2.67 7.32
N ILE A 279 -2.58 1.37 7.58
CA ILE A 279 -1.73 0.35 6.96
C ILE A 279 -1.94 0.29 5.44
N MET A 280 -3.18 0.38 4.94
CA MET A 280 -3.45 0.47 3.50
C MET A 280 -2.85 1.72 2.86
N VAL A 281 -2.73 2.85 3.58
CA VAL A 281 -1.99 4.02 3.06
C VAL A 281 -0.53 3.67 2.83
N ILE A 282 0.09 2.89 3.72
CA ILE A 282 1.47 2.42 3.52
C ILE A 282 1.55 1.54 2.26
N GLN A 283 0.60 0.62 2.08
CA GLN A 283 0.52 -0.18 0.87
C GLN A 283 0.39 0.71 -0.39
N ASP A 284 -0.61 1.59 -0.42
CA ASP A 284 -0.88 2.47 -1.55
C ASP A 284 0.33 3.36 -1.86
N VAL A 285 1.01 3.92 -0.86
CA VAL A 285 2.12 4.86 -1.06
C VAL A 285 3.43 4.16 -1.42
N TYR A 286 3.67 2.97 -0.87
CA TYR A 286 5.00 2.34 -0.92
C TYR A 286 5.07 1.04 -1.68
N THR A 287 3.96 0.32 -1.85
CA THR A 287 3.96 -0.97 -2.56
C THR A 287 3.34 -0.86 -3.94
N GLN A 288 2.43 0.08 -4.20
CA GLN A 288 1.97 0.38 -5.56
C GLN A 288 3.08 1.09 -6.35
N ASN A 289 3.38 0.58 -7.56
CA ASN A 289 4.48 1.00 -8.43
C ASN A 289 5.88 0.75 -7.89
N PHE A 290 6.03 -0.01 -6.82
CA PHE A 290 7.31 -0.22 -6.19
C PHE A 290 8.35 -0.89 -7.10
N ILE A 291 7.90 -1.83 -7.95
CA ILE A 291 8.71 -2.43 -9.02
C ILE A 291 9.18 -1.36 -10.01
N MET A 292 8.26 -0.52 -10.51
CA MET A 292 8.60 0.57 -11.44
C MET A 292 9.48 1.63 -10.80
N ASP A 293 9.30 1.92 -9.52
CA ASP A 293 10.15 2.82 -8.75
C ASP A 293 11.55 2.24 -8.53
N ALA A 294 11.66 0.93 -8.30
CA ALA A 294 12.94 0.24 -8.23
C ALA A 294 13.66 0.27 -9.58
N ILE A 295 12.95 -0.01 -10.69
CA ILE A 295 13.49 0.12 -12.06
C ILE A 295 13.98 1.55 -12.31
N ASN A 296 13.13 2.55 -12.08
CA ASN A 296 13.45 3.95 -12.33
C ASN A 296 14.60 4.48 -11.47
N LYS A 297 14.73 3.97 -10.23
CA LYS A 297 15.81 4.37 -9.31
C LYS A 297 17.03 3.43 -9.39
N LYS A 298 17.07 2.52 -10.35
CA LYS A 298 18.12 1.50 -10.49
C LYS A 298 18.40 0.77 -9.18
N LYS A 299 17.36 0.27 -8.52
CA LYS A 299 17.46 -0.54 -7.28
C LYS A 299 17.29 -2.01 -7.58
N VAL A 300 18.03 -2.85 -6.87
CA VAL A 300 17.86 -4.32 -6.93
C VAL A 300 16.46 -4.69 -6.45
N ILE A 301 15.77 -5.52 -7.23
CA ILE A 301 14.47 -6.09 -6.85
C ILE A 301 14.72 -7.47 -6.24
N TYR A 302 15.34 -8.35 -7.02
CA TYR A 302 15.69 -9.72 -6.68
C TYR A 302 17.17 -9.83 -6.30
N ASN A 303 17.47 -10.38 -5.14
CA ASN A 303 18.84 -10.77 -4.76
C ASN A 303 19.20 -12.19 -5.27
N ILE A 304 18.20 -13.05 -5.45
CA ILE A 304 18.30 -14.38 -6.06
C ILE A 304 17.08 -14.60 -6.98
N SER A 305 17.23 -15.40 -8.04
CA SER A 305 16.06 -15.95 -8.77
C SER A 305 15.38 -16.97 -7.85
N TRP A 306 14.05 -17.06 -7.90
CA TRP A 306 13.25 -17.96 -7.05
C TRP A 306 12.78 -19.21 -7.79
N GLU A 307 13.05 -19.28 -9.08
CA GLU A 307 12.71 -20.36 -9.98
C GLU A 307 13.81 -21.41 -9.96
N ASP A 308 13.46 -22.64 -9.58
CA ASP A 308 14.41 -23.74 -9.52
C ASP A 308 14.89 -24.17 -10.91
N PRO A 309 16.18 -23.95 -11.26
CA PRO A 309 16.70 -24.32 -12.57
C PRO A 309 16.70 -25.85 -12.79
N ARG A 310 16.59 -26.66 -11.73
CA ARG A 310 16.44 -28.12 -11.87
C ARG A 310 15.20 -28.53 -12.65
N VAL A 311 14.11 -27.76 -12.51
CA VAL A 311 12.89 -27.98 -13.29
C VAL A 311 13.13 -27.55 -14.75
N ASP A 312 13.85 -26.46 -14.95
CA ASP A 312 14.15 -25.94 -16.29
C ASP A 312 15.02 -26.89 -17.12
N HIS A 313 16.01 -27.53 -16.50
CA HIS A 313 16.85 -28.50 -17.20
C HIS A 313 16.07 -29.70 -17.75
N GLN A 314 14.97 -30.10 -17.10
CA GLN A 314 14.15 -31.22 -17.57
C GLN A 314 13.46 -30.91 -18.90
N VAL A 315 13.17 -29.63 -19.14
CA VAL A 315 12.39 -29.17 -20.31
C VAL A 315 13.30 -28.52 -21.35
N LEU A 316 14.15 -27.57 -20.95
CA LEU A 316 14.97 -26.77 -21.86
C LEU A 316 16.07 -27.58 -22.53
N LYS A 317 16.74 -28.46 -21.75
CA LYS A 317 17.85 -29.32 -22.21
C LYS A 317 18.88 -28.56 -23.06
N CYS A 318 19.32 -27.40 -22.57
CA CYS A 318 20.26 -26.54 -23.27
C CYS A 318 21.56 -27.28 -23.60
N GLY A 319 22.14 -27.02 -24.78
CA GLY A 319 23.42 -27.55 -25.22
C GLY A 319 24.16 -26.62 -26.18
N PRO A 320 25.34 -27.01 -26.69
CA PRO A 320 26.25 -26.13 -27.44
C PRO A 320 25.67 -25.47 -28.70
N GLU A 321 24.63 -26.06 -29.30
CA GLU A 321 23.95 -25.50 -30.48
C GLU A 321 22.88 -24.46 -30.10
N ASP A 322 22.55 -24.32 -28.82
CA ASP A 322 21.50 -23.43 -28.37
C ASP A 322 21.94 -21.97 -28.29
N VAL A 323 21.02 -21.10 -28.71
CA VAL A 323 21.05 -19.66 -28.50
C VAL A 323 19.92 -19.33 -27.55
N VAL A 324 20.28 -19.02 -26.31
CA VAL A 324 19.34 -18.86 -25.20
C VAL A 324 19.09 -17.38 -24.94
N LEU A 325 17.82 -16.98 -24.82
CA LEU A 325 17.45 -15.71 -24.21
C LEU A 325 16.71 -15.98 -22.90
N THR A 326 17.13 -15.29 -21.84
CA THR A 326 16.49 -15.41 -20.53
C THR A 326 16.50 -14.08 -19.79
N ILE A 327 15.54 -13.89 -18.89
CA ILE A 327 15.47 -12.70 -18.02
C ILE A 327 16.57 -12.81 -16.95
N SER A 328 17.30 -11.71 -16.71
CA SER A 328 18.47 -11.71 -15.82
C SER A 328 18.12 -12.13 -14.39
N SER A 329 17.18 -11.44 -13.72
CA SER A 329 16.69 -11.75 -12.36
C SER A 329 17.82 -12.13 -11.37
N ALA A 330 18.69 -11.18 -11.04
CA ALA A 330 19.91 -11.36 -10.24
C ALA A 330 20.99 -12.29 -10.83
N GLY A 331 20.76 -12.84 -12.04
CA GLY A 331 21.72 -13.63 -12.80
C GLY A 331 21.82 -15.11 -12.41
N CYS A 332 20.98 -15.61 -11.49
CA CYS A 332 21.13 -16.97 -10.97
C CYS A 332 20.88 -18.03 -12.06
N ASN A 333 19.75 -17.94 -12.76
CA ASN A 333 19.40 -18.91 -13.82
C ASN A 333 20.28 -18.73 -15.06
N VAL A 334 20.69 -17.49 -15.38
CA VAL A 334 21.68 -17.20 -16.44
C VAL A 334 22.97 -18.00 -16.20
N LEU A 335 23.56 -17.86 -15.02
CA LEU A 335 24.79 -18.56 -14.68
C LEU A 335 24.56 -20.07 -14.60
N ASP A 336 23.42 -20.51 -14.08
CA ASP A 336 23.12 -21.93 -14.01
C ASP A 336 23.01 -22.58 -15.41
N TYR A 337 22.24 -21.99 -16.32
CA TYR A 337 22.11 -22.49 -17.69
C TYR A 337 23.45 -22.49 -18.43
N MET A 338 24.35 -21.55 -18.12
CA MET A 338 25.69 -21.51 -18.73
C MET A 338 26.56 -22.74 -18.38
N ILE A 339 26.25 -23.44 -17.28
CA ILE A 339 26.91 -24.70 -16.90
C ILE A 339 26.60 -25.82 -17.91
N GLU A 340 25.41 -25.84 -18.51
CA GLU A 340 25.06 -26.78 -19.60
C GLU A 340 25.83 -26.48 -20.88
N GLY A 341 26.36 -25.26 -21.01
CA GLY A 341 27.22 -24.84 -22.11
C GLY A 341 26.48 -24.50 -23.40
N PRO A 342 25.44 -23.65 -23.37
CA PRO A 342 24.87 -23.09 -24.59
C PRO A 342 25.93 -22.37 -25.42
N GLY A 343 25.71 -22.33 -26.73
CA GLY A 343 26.61 -21.64 -27.66
C GLY A 343 26.63 -20.14 -27.38
N GLU A 344 25.45 -19.56 -27.16
CA GLU A 344 25.27 -18.14 -26.87
C GLU A 344 24.14 -17.92 -25.86
N MET A 345 24.26 -16.85 -25.07
CA MET A 345 23.24 -16.46 -24.10
C MET A 345 23.03 -14.96 -24.09
N VAL A 346 21.77 -14.54 -24.15
CA VAL A 346 21.34 -13.15 -23.96
C VAL A 346 20.56 -13.06 -22.65
N ALA A 347 21.13 -12.36 -21.68
CA ALA A 347 20.44 -12.03 -20.43
C ALA A 347 19.81 -10.64 -20.56
N VAL A 348 18.48 -10.57 -20.55
CA VAL A 348 17.71 -9.34 -20.73
C VAL A 348 17.08 -8.88 -19.43
N ASP A 349 17.05 -7.57 -19.18
CA ASP A 349 16.30 -7.00 -18.06
C ASP A 349 15.96 -5.53 -18.32
N PHE A 350 14.79 -5.08 -17.85
CA PHE A 350 14.44 -3.66 -17.82
C PHE A 350 15.17 -2.91 -16.71
N ASN A 351 15.62 -3.61 -15.67
CA ASN A 351 16.28 -3.01 -14.53
C ASN A 351 17.80 -3.08 -14.68
N GLN A 352 18.44 -1.93 -14.88
CA GLN A 352 19.89 -1.85 -14.95
C GLN A 352 20.60 -2.40 -13.71
N ALA A 353 19.99 -2.31 -12.53
CA ALA A 353 20.58 -2.86 -11.30
C ALA A 353 20.72 -4.39 -11.36
N GLN A 354 19.73 -5.08 -11.95
CA GLN A 354 19.79 -6.54 -12.10
C GLN A 354 20.91 -6.96 -13.05
N LEU A 355 21.12 -6.19 -14.12
CA LEU A 355 22.22 -6.41 -15.06
C LEU A 355 23.57 -6.10 -14.40
N ALA A 356 23.67 -5.04 -13.58
CA ALA A 356 24.89 -4.72 -12.84
C ALA A 356 25.26 -5.80 -11.81
N VAL A 357 24.26 -6.43 -11.17
CA VAL A 357 24.47 -7.57 -10.26
C VAL A 357 25.02 -8.78 -11.03
N LEU A 358 24.40 -9.15 -12.15
CA LEU A 358 24.88 -10.25 -12.99
C LEU A 358 26.28 -9.97 -13.55
N GLU A 359 26.54 -8.75 -14.01
CA GLU A 359 27.84 -8.34 -14.53
C GLU A 359 28.94 -8.47 -13.48
N LEU A 360 28.70 -8.01 -12.24
CA LEU A 360 29.66 -8.20 -11.16
C LEU A 360 29.92 -9.68 -10.88
N LYS A 361 28.88 -10.54 -10.89
CA LYS A 361 29.08 -12.00 -10.74
C LYS A 361 29.98 -12.56 -11.85
N ILE A 362 29.75 -12.15 -13.10
CA ILE A 362 30.58 -12.55 -14.25
C ILE A 362 32.03 -12.10 -14.07
N LEU A 363 32.24 -10.84 -13.69
CA LEU A 363 33.59 -10.31 -13.43
C LEU A 363 34.30 -11.07 -12.31
N CYS A 364 33.60 -11.36 -11.21
CA CYS A 364 34.16 -12.16 -10.13
C CYS A 364 34.53 -13.57 -10.59
N ILE A 365 33.70 -14.23 -11.40
CA ILE A 365 33.99 -15.57 -11.93
C ILE A 365 35.23 -15.57 -12.85
N LYS A 366 35.38 -14.52 -13.67
CA LYS A 366 36.52 -14.37 -14.58
C LYS A 366 37.83 -14.10 -13.86
N HIS A 367 37.81 -13.18 -12.89
CA HIS A 367 39.04 -12.58 -12.37
C HIS A 367 39.41 -13.02 -10.95
N LEU A 368 38.52 -13.67 -10.20
CA LEU A 368 38.78 -14.10 -8.83
C LEU A 368 38.90 -15.61 -8.70
N ALA A 369 39.57 -16.06 -7.64
CA ALA A 369 39.50 -17.45 -7.19
C ALA A 369 38.09 -17.77 -6.65
N TRP A 370 37.73 -19.06 -6.67
CA TRP A 370 36.42 -19.50 -6.19
C TRP A 370 36.18 -19.11 -4.73
N GLU A 371 37.21 -19.18 -3.89
CA GLU A 371 37.15 -18.84 -2.47
C GLU A 371 36.74 -17.37 -2.28
N GLN A 372 37.28 -16.46 -3.10
CA GLN A 372 36.92 -15.05 -3.04
C GLN A 372 35.49 -14.80 -3.52
N PHE A 373 35.11 -15.43 -4.64
CA PHE A 373 33.74 -15.39 -5.16
C PHE A 373 32.73 -15.88 -4.13
N TRP A 374 33.04 -17.00 -3.46
CA TRP A 374 32.22 -17.58 -2.40
C TRP A 374 32.09 -16.64 -1.20
N GLN A 375 33.18 -16.07 -0.71
CA GLN A 375 33.15 -15.14 0.43
C GLN A 375 32.31 -13.88 0.13
N ILE A 376 32.38 -13.35 -1.09
CA ILE A 376 31.57 -12.17 -1.47
C ILE A 376 30.09 -12.55 -1.57
N TRP A 377 29.74 -13.58 -2.34
CA TRP A 377 28.33 -13.85 -2.67
C TRP A 377 27.59 -14.72 -1.67
N SER A 378 28.28 -15.59 -0.90
CA SER A 378 27.66 -16.40 0.15
C SER A 378 27.74 -15.74 1.53
N ARG A 379 28.88 -15.13 1.86
CA ARG A 379 29.13 -14.55 3.19
C ARG A 379 28.99 -13.03 3.24
N SER A 380 28.80 -12.37 2.10
CA SER A 380 28.75 -10.90 2.02
C SER A 380 29.99 -10.24 2.63
N ASN A 381 31.17 -10.82 2.37
CA ASN A 381 32.43 -10.32 2.91
C ASN A 381 32.78 -8.94 2.30
N TYR A 382 32.40 -7.88 2.99
CA TYR A 382 32.53 -6.51 2.53
C TYR A 382 33.99 -6.02 2.45
N SER A 383 34.84 -6.40 3.41
CA SER A 383 36.25 -6.03 3.39
C SER A 383 36.95 -6.62 2.16
N LEU A 384 36.67 -7.88 1.85
CA LEU A 384 37.19 -8.51 0.64
C LEU A 384 36.62 -7.86 -0.62
N PHE A 385 35.32 -7.50 -0.62
CA PHE A 385 34.73 -6.80 -1.76
C PHE A 385 35.45 -5.47 -2.05
N LEU A 386 35.72 -4.65 -1.02
CA LEU A 386 36.47 -3.40 -1.17
C LEU A 386 37.91 -3.61 -1.67
N GLU A 387 38.55 -4.72 -1.28
CA GLU A 387 39.88 -5.08 -1.75
C GLU A 387 39.90 -5.43 -3.25
N VAL A 388 38.92 -6.21 -3.72
CA VAL A 388 38.90 -6.69 -5.11
C VAL A 388 38.20 -5.74 -6.07
N TRP A 389 37.28 -4.90 -5.60
CA TRP A 389 36.47 -4.02 -6.46
C TRP A 389 37.31 -3.14 -7.37
N PRO A 390 38.38 -2.44 -6.93
CA PRO A 390 39.20 -1.62 -7.82
C PRO A 390 39.72 -2.37 -9.05
N LYS A 391 40.13 -3.64 -8.89
CA LYS A 391 40.62 -4.49 -9.99
C LYS A 391 39.48 -4.93 -10.91
N LEU A 392 38.33 -5.32 -10.34
CA LEU A 392 37.15 -5.71 -11.13
C LEU A 392 36.59 -4.51 -11.92
N ARG A 393 36.64 -3.32 -11.31
CA ARG A 393 36.13 -2.06 -11.85
C ARG A 393 36.83 -1.66 -13.16
N GLU A 394 38.10 -2.01 -13.34
CA GLU A 394 38.85 -1.78 -14.59
C GLU A 394 38.22 -2.51 -15.80
N HIS A 395 37.57 -3.66 -15.55
CA HIS A 395 36.93 -4.48 -16.58
C HIS A 395 35.40 -4.26 -16.67
N ALA A 396 34.83 -3.48 -15.75
CA ALA A 396 33.40 -3.23 -15.67
C ALA A 396 32.92 -2.23 -16.73
N SER A 397 31.70 -2.43 -17.23
CA SER A 397 31.01 -1.39 -18.01
C SER A 397 30.63 -0.19 -17.13
N ASP A 398 30.33 0.94 -17.76
CA ASP A 398 29.92 2.16 -17.05
C ASP A 398 28.67 1.93 -16.19
N ARG A 399 27.71 1.15 -16.68
CA ARG A 399 26.53 0.73 -15.90
C ARG A 399 26.91 0.04 -14.59
N CYS A 400 27.88 -0.87 -14.65
CA CYS A 400 28.31 -1.64 -13.50
C CYS A 400 29.12 -0.78 -12.51
N LYS A 401 29.98 0.12 -13.03
CA LYS A 401 30.72 1.10 -12.23
C LYS A 401 29.77 2.03 -11.48
N ASP A 402 28.89 2.72 -12.21
CA ASP A 402 27.92 3.67 -11.65
C ASP A 402 27.08 3.02 -10.54
N PHE A 403 26.66 1.77 -10.75
CA PHE A 403 25.86 1.07 -9.76
C PHE A 403 26.68 0.67 -8.52
N TRP A 404 27.81 -0.01 -8.68
CA TRP A 404 28.54 -0.58 -7.53
C TRP A 404 29.40 0.43 -6.76
N ASP A 405 29.79 1.53 -7.38
CA ASP A 405 30.44 2.64 -6.67
C ASP A 405 29.47 3.27 -5.63
N ASP A 406 28.18 3.36 -5.96
CA ASP A 406 27.14 3.94 -5.09
C ASP A 406 26.43 2.92 -4.16
N ASN A 407 26.51 1.62 -4.47
CA ASN A 407 25.69 0.57 -3.82
C ASN A 407 26.53 -0.57 -3.20
N SER A 408 27.78 -0.29 -2.81
CA SER A 408 28.66 -1.26 -2.14
C SER A 408 28.12 -1.69 -0.75
N ASP A 409 27.26 -0.86 -0.15
CA ASP A 409 26.54 -1.15 1.07
C ASP A 409 25.61 -2.36 0.97
N LEU A 410 25.15 -2.73 -0.23
CA LEU A 410 24.39 -3.96 -0.43
C LEU A 410 25.17 -5.21 -0.05
N ILE A 411 26.51 -5.20 -0.19
CA ILE A 411 27.37 -6.27 0.33
C ILE A 411 27.56 -6.09 1.83
N ARG A 412 27.84 -4.88 2.32
CA ARG A 412 28.02 -4.59 3.76
C ARG A 412 26.85 -5.08 4.61
N ASP A 413 25.63 -4.82 4.15
CA ASP A 413 24.39 -5.04 4.90
C ASP A 413 23.80 -6.45 4.65
N ASN A 414 24.62 -7.35 4.11
CA ASN A 414 24.32 -8.72 3.69
C ASN A 414 23.43 -8.79 2.43
N PHE A 415 24.05 -9.20 1.32
CA PHE A 415 23.40 -9.28 0.01
C PHE A 415 22.21 -10.25 -0.02
N MET A 416 22.16 -11.25 0.87
CA MET A 416 20.99 -12.13 0.98
C MET A 416 19.71 -11.38 1.38
N PHE A 417 19.85 -10.20 1.98
CA PHE A 417 18.75 -9.33 2.35
C PHE A 417 18.74 -8.02 1.54
N ALA A 418 19.53 -7.95 0.47
CA ALA A 418 19.57 -6.82 -0.43
C ALA A 418 18.37 -6.78 -1.38
N GLY A 419 18.11 -5.58 -1.89
CA GLY A 419 16.97 -5.35 -2.75
C GLY A 419 15.64 -5.58 -2.04
N THR A 420 14.59 -5.66 -2.82
CA THR A 420 13.24 -5.65 -2.26
C THR A 420 12.78 -7.00 -1.77
N SER A 421 13.08 -8.07 -2.54
CA SER A 421 12.83 -9.44 -2.12
C SER A 421 13.65 -9.79 -0.88
N GLY A 422 14.90 -9.30 -0.80
CA GLY A 422 15.74 -9.47 0.37
C GLY A 422 15.20 -8.76 1.59
N LEU A 423 14.63 -7.55 1.45
CA LEU A 423 13.94 -6.87 2.55
C LEU A 423 12.71 -7.66 3.02
N MET A 424 11.89 -8.17 2.10
CA MET A 424 10.77 -9.04 2.46
C MET A 424 11.24 -10.26 3.24
N ALA A 425 12.29 -10.93 2.76
CA ALA A 425 12.87 -12.08 3.44
C ALA A 425 13.42 -11.70 4.82
N LYS A 426 14.09 -10.55 4.96
CA LYS A 426 14.59 -10.05 6.25
C LYS A 426 13.46 -9.85 7.26
N ILE A 427 12.34 -9.26 6.83
CA ILE A 427 11.15 -9.07 7.68
C ILE A 427 10.56 -10.42 8.10
N LEU A 428 10.39 -11.34 7.15
CA LEU A 428 9.80 -12.66 7.40
C LEU A 428 10.70 -13.56 8.26
N SER A 429 12.02 -13.45 8.10
CA SER A 429 13.00 -14.25 8.83
C SER A 429 13.49 -13.61 10.12
N PHE A 430 13.17 -12.34 10.41
CA PHE A 430 13.56 -11.67 11.64
C PHE A 430 13.18 -12.44 12.93
N PRO A 431 11.96 -13.00 13.05
CA PRO A 431 11.59 -13.81 14.22
C PRO A 431 12.42 -15.10 14.36
N ALA A 432 12.97 -15.63 13.26
CA ALA A 432 13.70 -16.90 13.25
C ALA A 432 14.96 -16.86 14.12
N GLY A 433 15.61 -15.70 14.26
CA GLY A 433 16.76 -15.52 15.14
C GLY A 433 16.38 -15.68 16.62
N PHE A 434 15.30 -15.01 17.05
CA PHE A 434 14.87 -15.02 18.47
C PHE A 434 14.43 -16.39 18.96
N ILE A 435 13.86 -17.21 18.07
CA ILE A 435 13.44 -18.57 18.41
C ILE A 435 14.53 -19.61 18.17
N GLY A 436 15.75 -19.22 17.81
CA GLY A 436 16.88 -20.14 17.56
C GLY A 436 16.80 -20.91 16.23
N LEU A 437 15.82 -20.63 15.37
CA LEU A 437 15.63 -21.30 14.08
C LEU A 437 16.79 -21.01 13.12
N THR A 438 17.36 -19.79 13.13
CA THR A 438 18.52 -19.44 12.29
C THR A 438 19.72 -20.34 12.57
N ASP A 439 20.09 -20.52 13.84
CA ASP A 439 21.23 -21.37 14.21
C ASP A 439 20.92 -22.85 14.01
N TYR A 440 19.66 -23.25 14.17
CA TYR A 440 19.21 -24.59 13.84
C TYR A 440 19.35 -24.89 12.34
N MET A 441 18.85 -24.00 11.47
CA MET A 441 18.98 -24.13 10.01
C MET A 441 20.44 -24.17 9.57
N ARG A 442 21.32 -23.39 10.20
CA ARG A 442 22.76 -23.39 9.89
C ARG A 442 23.45 -24.74 10.13
N LYS A 443 22.90 -25.61 10.99
CA LYS A 443 23.40 -26.99 11.16
C LYS A 443 23.02 -27.91 10.00
N ASN A 444 22.07 -27.52 9.17
CA ASN A 444 21.57 -28.23 7.99
C ASN A 444 21.31 -29.74 8.23
N THR A 445 20.67 -30.07 9.34
CA THR A 445 20.44 -31.47 9.75
C THR A 445 19.43 -32.20 8.86
N GLY A 446 18.62 -31.44 8.12
CA GLY A 446 17.48 -31.92 7.35
C GLY A 446 16.26 -32.31 8.20
N LYS A 447 16.29 -32.00 9.51
CA LYS A 447 15.20 -32.33 10.44
C LYS A 447 14.33 -31.10 10.69
N PRO A 448 13.00 -31.25 10.80
CA PRO A 448 12.12 -30.12 11.15
C PRO A 448 12.34 -29.58 12.57
N TYR A 449 12.32 -28.26 12.73
CA TYR A 449 12.43 -27.55 14.02
C TYR A 449 11.13 -27.59 14.84
N ARG A 450 10.66 -28.78 15.22
CA ARG A 450 9.32 -28.98 15.81
C ARG A 450 9.25 -28.85 17.33
N ASP A 451 10.38 -28.85 18.03
CA ASP A 451 10.40 -28.84 19.51
C ASP A 451 10.02 -27.47 20.10
N SER A 452 9.94 -26.42 19.29
CA SER A 452 9.56 -25.07 19.72
C SER A 452 8.06 -24.84 19.61
N VAL A 453 7.40 -24.63 20.75
CA VAL A 453 5.98 -24.25 20.82
C VAL A 453 5.71 -22.96 20.03
N VAL A 454 6.60 -21.98 20.15
CA VAL A 454 6.50 -20.69 19.43
C VAL A 454 6.55 -20.91 17.93
N PHE A 455 7.48 -21.74 17.44
CA PHE A 455 7.57 -22.08 16.03
C PHE A 455 6.27 -22.73 15.53
N ASN A 456 5.73 -23.71 16.26
CA ASN A 456 4.50 -24.38 15.89
C ASN A 456 3.29 -23.43 15.83
N LEU A 457 3.21 -22.46 16.75
CA LEU A 457 2.17 -21.42 16.71
C LEU A 457 2.30 -20.51 15.49
N ILE A 458 3.53 -20.10 15.14
CA ILE A 458 3.80 -19.32 13.94
C ILE A 458 3.39 -20.08 12.68
N VAL A 459 3.81 -21.35 12.55
CA VAL A 459 3.45 -22.20 11.41
C VAL A 459 1.92 -22.32 11.30
N ARG A 460 1.23 -22.58 12.41
CA ARG A 460 -0.24 -22.69 12.41
C ARG A 460 -0.93 -21.40 11.97
N PHE A 461 -0.38 -20.24 12.34
CA PHE A 461 -0.90 -18.95 11.91
C PHE A 461 -0.64 -18.69 10.42
N LEU A 462 0.59 -18.90 9.95
CA LEU A 462 0.98 -18.68 8.55
C LEU A 462 0.29 -19.63 7.57
N SER A 463 0.02 -20.87 8.00
CA SER A 463 -0.72 -21.87 7.23
C SER A 463 -2.25 -21.73 7.35
N SER A 464 -2.75 -20.64 7.93
CA SER A 464 -4.19 -20.35 8.01
C SER A 464 -4.62 -19.35 6.94
N SER A 465 -5.89 -19.43 6.51
CA SER A 465 -6.44 -18.44 5.57
C SER A 465 -6.46 -17.00 6.13
N ALA A 466 -6.32 -16.83 7.46
CA ALA A 466 -6.25 -15.52 8.11
C ALA A 466 -4.93 -14.77 7.82
N TRP A 467 -3.86 -15.48 7.41
CA TRP A 467 -2.59 -14.88 7.02
C TRP A 467 -2.64 -14.22 5.63
N ILE A 468 -3.53 -14.66 4.76
CA ILE A 468 -3.51 -14.30 3.33
C ILE A 468 -3.72 -12.80 3.08
N PRO A 469 -4.62 -12.10 3.80
CA PRO A 469 -4.69 -10.65 3.71
C PRO A 469 -3.36 -9.95 4.05
N VAL A 470 -2.59 -10.48 5.00
CA VAL A 470 -1.26 -9.97 5.37
C VAL A 470 -0.22 -10.32 4.31
N GLY A 471 -0.24 -11.55 3.80
CA GLY A 471 0.61 -11.99 2.69
C GLY A 471 0.43 -11.13 1.43
N LYS A 472 -0.82 -10.71 1.14
CA LYS A 472 -1.15 -9.76 0.06
C LYS A 472 -0.40 -8.44 0.19
N TRP A 473 -0.16 -7.98 1.42
CA TRP A 473 0.53 -6.71 1.68
C TRP A 473 2.04 -6.81 1.51
N LEU A 474 2.63 -7.97 1.81
CA LEU A 474 4.07 -8.20 1.67
C LEU A 474 4.46 -8.60 0.24
N ALA A 475 3.56 -9.22 -0.53
CA ALA A 475 3.83 -9.73 -1.87
C ALA A 475 4.53 -8.73 -2.82
N PRO A 476 4.16 -7.43 -2.86
CA PRO A 476 4.87 -6.47 -3.73
C PRO A 476 6.34 -6.25 -3.36
N LEU A 477 6.73 -6.44 -2.09
CA LEU A 477 8.14 -6.38 -1.70
C LEU A 477 8.92 -7.53 -2.33
N GLY A 478 8.29 -8.71 -2.44
CA GLY A 478 8.80 -9.87 -3.16
C GLY A 478 8.80 -9.71 -4.69
N GLY A 479 8.46 -8.53 -5.22
CA GLY A 479 8.41 -8.30 -6.66
C GLY A 479 7.15 -8.86 -7.33
N VAL A 480 6.09 -9.19 -6.59
CA VAL A 480 4.82 -9.69 -7.15
C VAL A 480 3.91 -8.51 -7.52
N PRO A 481 3.59 -8.27 -8.80
CA PRO A 481 2.69 -7.18 -9.20
C PRO A 481 1.24 -7.43 -8.80
N GLU A 482 0.45 -6.36 -8.73
CA GLU A 482 -0.99 -6.45 -8.40
C GLU A 482 -1.76 -7.31 -9.42
N LYS A 483 -1.40 -7.27 -10.71
CA LYS A 483 -2.03 -8.10 -11.74
C LYS A 483 -1.88 -9.59 -11.43
N GLN A 484 -0.65 -10.04 -11.17
CA GLN A 484 -0.34 -11.42 -10.82
C GLN A 484 -1.02 -11.84 -9.50
N LEU A 485 -1.01 -10.98 -8.49
CA LEU A 485 -1.69 -11.23 -7.21
C LEU A 485 -3.21 -11.38 -7.40
N ASN A 486 -3.80 -10.58 -8.30
CA ASN A 486 -5.21 -10.69 -8.64
C ASN A 486 -5.55 -11.99 -9.39
N LEU A 487 -4.61 -12.61 -10.12
CA LEU A 487 -4.82 -13.93 -10.73
C LEU A 487 -5.11 -14.97 -9.65
N VAL A 488 -4.28 -15.00 -8.60
CA VAL A 488 -4.48 -15.90 -7.46
C VAL A 488 -5.76 -15.56 -6.73
N MET A 489 -5.95 -14.29 -6.33
CA MET A 489 -7.05 -13.89 -5.45
C MET A 489 -8.44 -14.02 -6.09
N LYS A 490 -8.54 -14.07 -7.43
CA LYS A 490 -9.81 -14.25 -8.15
C LYS A 490 -10.18 -15.72 -8.35
N THR A 491 -9.23 -16.65 -8.23
CA THR A 491 -9.51 -18.08 -8.36
C THR A 491 -10.23 -18.61 -7.11
N PRO A 492 -11.39 -19.26 -7.25
CA PRO A 492 -12.05 -19.93 -6.12
C PRO A 492 -11.13 -20.94 -5.43
N GLY A 493 -11.07 -20.90 -4.10
CA GLY A 493 -10.24 -21.82 -3.31
C GLY A 493 -8.73 -21.53 -3.29
N SER A 494 -8.25 -20.52 -4.02
CA SER A 494 -6.82 -20.16 -4.07
C SER A 494 -6.23 -19.84 -2.72
N CYS A 495 -7.03 -19.21 -1.83
CA CYS A 495 -6.61 -18.95 -0.47
C CYS A 495 -6.25 -20.24 0.27
N GLN A 496 -7.08 -21.27 0.13
CA GLN A 496 -6.84 -22.57 0.75
C GLN A 496 -5.61 -23.25 0.14
N ILE A 497 -5.45 -23.18 -1.19
CA ILE A 497 -4.26 -23.71 -1.88
C ILE A 497 -2.99 -23.04 -1.34
N PHE A 498 -2.99 -21.72 -1.21
CA PHE A 498 -1.84 -20.98 -0.69
C PHE A 498 -1.52 -21.35 0.76
N ALA A 499 -2.55 -21.39 1.62
CA ALA A 499 -2.41 -21.82 3.02
C ALA A 499 -1.84 -23.25 3.12
N THR A 500 -2.33 -24.18 2.30
CA THR A 500 -1.81 -25.55 2.21
C THR A 500 -0.36 -25.57 1.77
N LYS A 501 0.03 -24.79 0.75
CA LYS A 501 1.42 -24.72 0.27
C LYS A 501 2.38 -24.14 1.30
N ILE A 502 1.96 -23.11 2.04
CA ILE A 502 2.74 -22.60 3.18
C ILE A 502 2.92 -23.69 4.25
N GLY A 503 1.88 -24.47 4.54
CA GLY A 503 1.97 -25.65 5.40
C GLY A 503 3.00 -26.66 4.92
N GLU A 504 2.91 -27.09 3.66
CA GLU A 504 3.86 -28.01 3.04
C GLU A 504 5.32 -27.51 3.13
N ILE A 505 5.53 -26.19 2.97
CA ILE A 505 6.85 -25.57 3.11
C ILE A 505 7.42 -25.78 4.50
N PHE A 506 6.67 -25.40 5.53
CA PHE A 506 7.12 -25.50 6.93
C PHE A 506 7.14 -26.93 7.47
N GLU A 507 6.36 -27.85 6.90
CA GLU A 507 6.31 -29.23 7.35
C GLU A 507 7.42 -30.08 6.73
N LYS A 508 7.78 -29.81 5.47
CA LYS A 508 8.66 -30.66 4.66
C LYS A 508 9.68 -29.87 3.84
N ILE A 509 9.24 -29.03 2.91
CA ILE A 509 10.08 -28.56 1.79
C ILE A 509 11.29 -27.75 2.27
N MET A 510 11.13 -26.90 3.29
CA MET A 510 12.23 -26.07 3.78
C MET A 510 13.36 -26.86 4.47
N TRP A 511 13.11 -28.12 4.83
CA TRP A 511 14.04 -28.98 5.56
C TRP A 511 14.83 -29.89 4.63
N GLU A 512 14.55 -29.90 3.32
CA GLU A 512 15.36 -30.65 2.37
C GLU A 512 16.79 -30.08 2.34
N LYS A 513 17.80 -30.96 2.48
CA LYS A 513 19.20 -30.56 2.72
C LYS A 513 19.82 -29.74 1.60
N ASP A 514 19.29 -29.87 0.39
CA ASP A 514 19.74 -29.17 -0.81
C ASP A 514 18.82 -27.99 -1.19
N ASN A 515 17.81 -27.66 -0.37
CA ASN A 515 16.92 -26.54 -0.60
C ASN A 515 17.55 -25.21 -0.17
N TYR A 516 18.36 -24.66 -1.08
CA TYR A 516 19.08 -23.42 -0.85
C TYR A 516 18.20 -22.16 -0.81
N PHE A 517 16.96 -22.21 -1.31
CA PHE A 517 16.07 -21.05 -1.34
C PHE A 517 15.69 -20.62 0.07
N TYR A 518 15.08 -21.52 0.84
CA TYR A 518 14.69 -21.23 2.22
C TYR A 518 15.89 -21.19 3.16
N TYR A 519 16.89 -22.05 2.94
CA TYR A 519 18.12 -22.04 3.72
C TYR A 519 18.78 -20.66 3.71
N ALA A 520 18.97 -20.07 2.52
CA ALA A 520 19.69 -18.80 2.38
C ALA A 520 19.08 -17.66 3.20
N TYR A 521 17.75 -17.52 3.15
CA TYR A 521 17.07 -16.45 3.87
C TYR A 521 17.03 -16.65 5.37
N VAL A 522 16.85 -17.89 5.85
CA VAL A 522 16.81 -18.16 7.28
C VAL A 522 18.21 -18.13 7.91
N ALA A 523 19.22 -18.67 7.20
CA ALA A 523 20.61 -18.68 7.65
C ALA A 523 21.34 -17.34 7.41
N GLY A 524 20.84 -16.53 6.47
CA GLY A 524 21.45 -15.29 5.99
C GLY A 524 22.71 -15.49 5.14
N ARG A 525 22.91 -16.69 4.58
CA ARG A 525 24.11 -17.11 3.82
C ARG A 525 23.85 -18.45 3.14
N TRP A 526 24.66 -18.83 2.15
CA TRP A 526 24.67 -20.20 1.64
C TRP A 526 25.65 -21.11 2.39
N ASP A 527 25.43 -22.41 2.27
CA ASP A 527 26.38 -23.45 2.70
C ASP A 527 26.93 -24.19 1.48
N GLU A 528 28.15 -24.69 1.55
CA GLU A 528 28.78 -25.37 0.40
C GLU A 528 27.96 -26.59 -0.07
N HIS A 529 27.23 -27.23 0.84
CA HIS A 529 26.35 -28.35 0.52
C HIS A 529 24.90 -27.94 0.22
N CYS A 530 24.55 -26.67 0.43
CA CYS A 530 23.21 -26.12 0.21
C CYS A 530 23.32 -24.73 -0.45
N CYS A 531 23.67 -24.73 -1.74
CA CYS A 531 23.83 -23.53 -2.55
C CYS A 531 23.38 -23.77 -4.00
N PRO A 532 23.10 -22.69 -4.75
CA PRO A 532 22.87 -22.78 -6.19
C PRO A 532 24.04 -23.45 -6.92
N ARG A 533 23.76 -24.14 -8.02
CA ARG A 533 24.78 -24.90 -8.77
C ARG A 533 25.94 -24.02 -9.24
N TYR A 534 25.65 -22.78 -9.66
CA TYR A 534 26.67 -21.82 -10.08
C TYR A 534 27.62 -21.37 -8.96
N MET A 535 27.26 -21.58 -7.69
CA MET A 535 28.11 -21.30 -6.54
C MET A 535 29.05 -22.47 -6.20
N MET A 536 28.80 -23.68 -6.72
CA MET A 536 29.58 -24.87 -6.37
C MET A 536 30.98 -24.84 -7.00
N LYS A 537 32.00 -25.17 -6.21
CA LYS A 537 33.41 -25.19 -6.66
C LYS A 537 33.65 -26.00 -7.94
N LYS A 538 32.99 -27.16 -8.05
CA LYS A 538 33.11 -28.07 -9.20
C LYS A 538 32.67 -27.46 -10.55
N HIS A 539 31.82 -26.44 -10.53
CA HIS A 539 31.32 -25.77 -11.75
C HIS A 539 32.02 -24.45 -12.04
N PHE A 540 32.83 -23.94 -11.11
CA PHE A 540 33.42 -22.61 -11.21
C PHE A 540 34.34 -22.47 -12.42
N GLN A 541 35.20 -23.48 -12.70
CA GLN A 541 36.07 -23.45 -13.87
C GLN A 541 35.27 -23.52 -15.18
N THR A 542 34.27 -24.41 -15.24
CA THR A 542 33.35 -24.50 -16.39
C THR A 542 32.66 -23.17 -16.69
N LEU A 543 32.25 -22.45 -15.64
CA LEU A 543 31.66 -21.13 -15.81
C LEU A 543 32.69 -20.11 -16.30
N ARG A 544 33.87 -20.07 -15.69
CA ARG A 544 34.95 -19.17 -16.11
C ARG A 544 35.27 -19.29 -17.60
N ASP A 545 35.27 -20.51 -18.14
CA ASP A 545 35.55 -20.76 -19.55
C ASP A 545 34.41 -20.36 -20.52
N ARG A 546 33.23 -20.05 -19.99
CA ARG A 546 31.99 -19.90 -20.78
C ARG A 546 31.25 -18.59 -20.57
N VAL A 547 31.44 -17.89 -19.46
CA VAL A 547 30.71 -16.65 -19.15
C VAL A 547 30.93 -15.53 -20.18
N ASP A 548 31.99 -15.59 -21.00
CA ASP A 548 32.19 -14.71 -22.18
C ASP A 548 31.12 -14.85 -23.27
N ARG A 549 30.33 -15.93 -23.25
CA ARG A 549 29.22 -16.16 -24.18
C ARG A 549 27.94 -15.42 -23.77
N ILE A 550 27.93 -14.80 -22.58
CA ILE A 550 26.77 -14.05 -22.05
C ILE A 550 26.82 -12.61 -22.56
N THR A 551 25.75 -12.19 -23.21
CA THR A 551 25.49 -10.80 -23.58
C THR A 551 24.43 -10.21 -22.67
N LEU A 552 24.71 -9.04 -22.08
CA LEU A 552 23.77 -8.32 -21.22
C LEU A 552 22.99 -7.28 -22.04
N PHE A 553 21.66 -7.39 -22.08
CA PHE A 553 20.80 -6.48 -22.82
C PHE A 553 19.88 -5.70 -21.88
N HIS A 554 19.93 -4.37 -21.93
CA HIS A 554 19.02 -3.51 -21.18
C HIS A 554 17.84 -3.10 -22.06
N GLY A 555 16.65 -3.58 -21.70
CA GLY A 555 15.41 -3.32 -22.44
C GLY A 555 14.42 -4.46 -22.32
N SER A 556 13.43 -4.46 -23.21
CA SER A 556 12.42 -5.50 -23.30
C SER A 556 12.94 -6.77 -23.99
N VAL A 557 12.23 -7.88 -23.77
CA VAL A 557 12.47 -9.13 -24.51
C VAL A 557 12.34 -8.90 -26.01
N CYS A 558 11.34 -8.15 -26.47
CA CYS A 558 11.15 -7.85 -27.89
C CYS A 558 12.34 -7.10 -28.49
N GLU A 559 12.82 -6.06 -27.81
CA GLU A 559 14.00 -5.30 -28.26
C GLU A 559 15.25 -6.16 -28.28
N ALA A 560 15.45 -7.03 -27.29
CA ALA A 560 16.58 -7.96 -27.26
C ALA A 560 16.54 -8.96 -28.43
N VAL A 561 15.35 -9.49 -28.74
CA VAL A 561 15.14 -10.40 -29.88
C VAL A 561 15.41 -9.68 -31.20
N GLN A 562 14.86 -8.48 -31.37
CA GLN A 562 14.99 -7.69 -32.60
C GLN A 562 16.41 -7.17 -32.82
N ALA A 563 17.13 -6.83 -31.74
CA ALA A 563 18.52 -6.40 -31.82
C ALA A 563 19.45 -7.52 -32.30
N MET A 564 19.04 -8.79 -32.12
CA MET A 564 19.76 -10.04 -32.40
C MET A 564 21.17 -10.11 -31.76
N PRO A 565 21.71 -11.31 -31.48
CA PRO A 565 23.13 -11.42 -31.21
C PRO A 565 23.91 -11.03 -32.49
N GLN A 566 24.46 -9.81 -32.50
CA GLN A 566 25.29 -9.28 -33.60
C GLN A 566 26.45 -10.23 -33.99
N LYS A 567 26.89 -11.09 -33.06
CA LYS A 567 28.03 -11.98 -33.23
C LYS A 567 27.79 -13.21 -34.11
N SER A 568 26.57 -13.74 -34.19
CA SER A 568 26.38 -15.09 -34.75
C SER A 568 25.39 -15.20 -35.90
N LYS A 569 24.51 -14.20 -36.07
CA LYS A 569 23.38 -14.29 -37.02
C LYS A 569 22.53 -15.57 -36.84
N LYS A 570 22.64 -16.24 -35.68
CA LYS A 570 21.87 -17.43 -35.35
C LYS A 570 20.51 -17.02 -34.81
N LYS A 571 19.49 -17.84 -35.10
CA LYS A 571 18.17 -17.71 -34.50
C LYS A 571 18.18 -18.23 -33.07
N PHE A 572 17.34 -17.66 -32.21
CA PHE A 572 17.12 -18.19 -30.87
C PHE A 572 16.49 -19.59 -30.94
N THR A 573 16.92 -20.46 -30.06
CA THR A 573 16.38 -21.82 -29.89
C THR A 573 15.76 -22.03 -28.52
N VAL A 574 16.05 -21.15 -27.54
CA VAL A 574 15.49 -21.23 -26.21
C VAL A 574 15.08 -19.85 -25.71
N TYR A 575 13.83 -19.72 -25.28
CA TYR A 575 13.33 -18.57 -24.53
C TYR A 575 12.90 -19.01 -23.14
N SER A 576 13.55 -18.49 -22.09
CA SER A 576 13.12 -18.66 -20.69
C SER A 576 12.60 -17.33 -20.15
N LEU A 577 11.27 -17.20 -20.13
CA LEU A 577 10.54 -15.95 -19.89
C LEU A 577 10.11 -15.77 -18.43
N LEU A 578 10.41 -16.73 -17.56
CA LEU A 578 9.95 -16.78 -16.17
C LEU A 578 8.42 -16.55 -16.10
N ASP A 579 7.94 -15.84 -15.09
CA ASP A 579 6.55 -15.44 -14.88
C ASP A 579 6.22 -14.06 -15.47
N SER A 580 7.09 -13.52 -16.33
CA SER A 580 6.99 -12.13 -16.81
C SER A 580 5.67 -11.79 -17.51
N MET A 581 5.01 -12.78 -18.12
CA MET A 581 3.74 -12.57 -18.83
C MET A 581 2.54 -12.38 -17.89
N ASP A 582 2.65 -12.72 -16.60
CA ASP A 582 1.63 -12.38 -15.59
C ASP A 582 1.63 -10.88 -15.27
N TRP A 583 2.70 -10.17 -15.62
CA TRP A 583 2.90 -8.76 -15.30
C TRP A 583 2.35 -7.85 -16.40
N MET A 584 2.26 -8.38 -17.62
CA MET A 584 2.03 -7.62 -18.85
C MET A 584 0.53 -7.42 -19.13
N PRO A 585 0.12 -6.27 -19.70
CA PRO A 585 -1.16 -6.15 -20.40
C PRO A 585 -1.25 -7.11 -21.59
N GLU A 586 -2.47 -7.47 -22.00
CA GLU A 586 -2.72 -8.38 -23.12
C GLU A 586 -2.02 -7.94 -24.42
N GLU A 587 -2.03 -6.64 -24.74
CA GLU A 587 -1.35 -6.10 -25.92
C GLU A 587 0.17 -6.35 -25.90
N MET A 588 0.81 -6.19 -24.73
CA MET A 588 2.24 -6.48 -24.59
C MET A 588 2.52 -7.98 -24.69
N ILE A 589 1.63 -8.82 -24.16
CA ILE A 589 1.73 -10.28 -24.31
C ILE A 589 1.64 -10.66 -25.80
N ALA A 590 0.65 -10.12 -26.53
CA ALA A 590 0.51 -10.37 -27.97
C ALA A 590 1.77 -9.96 -28.74
N ASN A 591 2.29 -8.75 -28.49
CA ASN A 591 3.50 -8.27 -29.15
C ASN A 591 4.72 -9.15 -28.82
N GLN A 592 4.87 -9.56 -27.56
CA GLN A 592 5.97 -10.44 -27.14
C GLN A 592 5.86 -11.82 -27.79
N ILE A 593 4.71 -12.48 -27.70
CA ILE A 593 4.47 -13.79 -28.33
C ILE A 593 4.70 -13.71 -29.83
N GLY A 594 4.16 -12.69 -30.51
CA GLY A 594 4.37 -12.47 -31.93
C GLY A 594 5.85 -12.31 -32.29
N THR A 595 6.60 -11.54 -31.51
CA THR A 595 8.04 -11.32 -31.75
C THR A 595 8.88 -12.57 -31.50
N ILE A 596 8.66 -13.30 -30.39
CA ILE A 596 9.47 -14.47 -30.04
C ILE A 596 9.15 -15.69 -30.90
N THR A 597 7.98 -15.75 -31.54
CA THR A 597 7.60 -16.87 -32.41
C THR A 597 7.83 -16.59 -33.90
N ASP A 598 8.25 -15.37 -34.24
CA ASP A 598 8.57 -14.97 -35.60
C ASP A 598 9.76 -15.80 -36.13
N GLU A 599 9.58 -16.44 -37.28
CA GLU A 599 10.58 -17.27 -37.95
C GLU A 599 11.85 -16.50 -38.30
N LYS A 600 11.78 -15.17 -38.38
CA LYS A 600 12.96 -14.31 -38.56
C LYS A 600 13.95 -14.47 -37.42
N TYR A 601 13.47 -14.63 -36.18
CA TYR A 601 14.31 -14.63 -34.98
C TYR A 601 14.36 -15.98 -34.27
N PHE A 602 13.36 -16.84 -34.45
CA PHE A 602 13.22 -18.11 -33.74
C PHE A 602 13.32 -19.32 -34.66
N ASN A 603 14.07 -20.33 -34.23
CA ASN A 603 14.13 -21.61 -34.92
C ASN A 603 12.92 -22.46 -34.50
N ARG A 604 11.93 -22.62 -35.37
CA ARG A 604 10.70 -23.37 -35.07
C ARG A 604 10.90 -24.89 -35.00
N ASP A 605 11.95 -25.43 -35.62
CA ASP A 605 12.18 -26.87 -35.70
C ASP A 605 12.78 -27.43 -34.40
N THR A 606 13.69 -26.65 -33.78
CA THR A 606 14.40 -27.05 -32.56
C THR A 606 14.06 -26.19 -31.34
N GLY A 607 13.24 -25.16 -31.54
CA GLY A 607 13.01 -24.11 -30.57
C GLY A 607 12.09 -24.52 -29.43
N ARG A 608 12.36 -23.97 -28.24
CA ARG A 608 11.58 -24.18 -27.02
C ARG A 608 11.30 -22.84 -26.35
N ILE A 609 10.03 -22.60 -26.03
CA ILE A 609 9.60 -21.44 -25.25
C ILE A 609 9.12 -21.94 -23.90
N PHE A 610 9.65 -21.36 -22.84
CA PHE A 610 9.31 -21.73 -21.48
C PHE A 610 8.90 -20.49 -20.69
N TRP A 611 7.71 -20.53 -20.11
CA TRP A 611 7.18 -19.52 -19.21
C TRP A 611 6.41 -20.17 -18.07
N ARG A 612 6.18 -19.40 -17.01
CA ARG A 612 5.43 -19.81 -15.84
C ARG A 612 4.26 -18.84 -15.64
N SER A 613 3.22 -19.30 -14.97
CA SER A 613 2.11 -18.44 -14.58
C SER A 613 1.59 -18.84 -13.20
N PHE A 614 1.12 -17.85 -12.45
CA PHE A 614 0.37 -18.03 -11.20
C PHE A 614 -1.10 -18.42 -11.44
N ALA A 615 -1.57 -18.40 -12.69
CA ALA A 615 -2.88 -18.91 -13.03
C ALA A 615 -2.98 -20.42 -12.71
N THR A 616 -4.06 -20.83 -12.07
CA THR A 616 -4.29 -22.23 -11.65
C THR A 616 -5.30 -22.91 -12.59
N GLY A 617 -4.97 -24.12 -13.07
CA GLY A 617 -5.80 -24.91 -13.99
C GLY A 617 -5.53 -24.61 -15.46
N ASP A 618 -6.34 -25.16 -16.37
CA ASP A 618 -6.15 -25.06 -17.83
C ASP A 618 -6.51 -23.67 -18.43
N ARG A 619 -6.67 -22.64 -17.58
CA ARG A 619 -7.10 -21.30 -18.02
C ARG A 619 -5.93 -20.35 -17.89
N ALA A 620 -5.25 -20.08 -19.00
CA ALA A 620 -4.34 -18.95 -19.07
C ALA A 620 -5.13 -17.65 -18.80
N HIS A 621 -4.52 -16.70 -18.09
CA HIS A 621 -5.17 -15.44 -17.69
C HIS A 621 -5.35 -14.45 -18.85
N SER A 622 -4.79 -14.75 -20.01
CA SER A 622 -4.94 -14.00 -21.24
C SER A 622 -5.47 -14.92 -22.34
N PRO A 623 -6.47 -14.50 -23.13
CA PRO A 623 -6.92 -15.26 -24.29
C PRO A 623 -5.79 -15.58 -25.28
N ILE A 624 -4.75 -14.74 -25.34
CA ILE A 624 -3.59 -14.93 -26.21
C ILE A 624 -2.72 -16.10 -25.72
N LEU A 625 -2.62 -16.31 -24.40
CA LEU A 625 -1.85 -17.41 -23.82
C LEU A 625 -2.64 -18.73 -23.80
N ALA A 626 -3.96 -18.66 -23.99
CA ALA A 626 -4.84 -19.83 -24.06
C ALA A 626 -4.96 -20.40 -25.48
N GLN A 627 -4.54 -19.63 -26.50
CA GLN A 627 -4.43 -20.04 -27.90
C GLN A 627 -3.04 -20.61 -28.16
#